data_AF-A0A7C6HL38-F1
#
_entry.id   AF-A0A7C6HL38-F1
#
_cell.length_a   1.000
_cell.length_b   1.000
_cell.length_c   1.000
_cell.angle_alpha   90.00
_cell.angle_beta   90.00
_cell.angle_gamma   90.00
#
_symmetry.space_group_name_H-M   'P 1'
#
loop_
_entity.id
_entity.type
_entity.pdbx_description
1 polymer ?
#
loop_
_entity_poly.entity_id
_entity_poly.type
_entity_poly.pdbx_seq_one_letter_code
_entity_poly.pdbx_strand_id
1 'polypeptide(L)'
;MKALGNMERIQITNEVIALLLSLYESKGKSFYYDELFSRDLNSFQKNVLENDIYALGKLLSLGITDARLKALAKKNLSAKNNDETLLLNLKKILITLQKYSEDFELLSNEIIDMSKYLCANLEPIVFNTFEEITLIGERAKKTSKRVYLDELLTLLSKQIHKNSFELTQLIVNFYVDFLELDIFSSKNDLLGLLIVYALLLKHFGIFKYTSFFESFVEIKNEWHAALIQARHLYASGFAQTDFLSRLLITLLMDAYKKVNDIAYAYEFEKDLNKSDNIENTIMKFDGIFSKEDIRTQHPNVSDATIDRTLKRLRDNNIIRPLGKGRSSKWQRIVEGHQKKVYQINIFD
;
A
#
# COMPACT_ATOMS: atom_id res chain seq x y z
N MET A 1 0.26 -16.40 -23.91
CA MET A 1 -0.50 -15.44 -23.06
C MET A 1 -1.96 -15.48 -23.47
N LYS A 2 -2.86 -15.84 -22.57
CA LYS A 2 -4.28 -16.11 -22.89
C LYS A 2 -5.22 -15.03 -22.35
N ALA A 3 -4.88 -14.37 -21.26
CA ALA A 3 -5.64 -13.23 -20.75
C ALA A 3 -5.27 -11.95 -21.50
N LEU A 4 -4.01 -11.52 -21.42
CA LEU A 4 -3.48 -10.30 -22.04
C LEU A 4 -3.50 -10.35 -23.57
N GLY A 5 -3.29 -11.54 -24.14
CA GLY A 5 -3.30 -11.75 -25.59
C GLY A 5 -4.68 -11.63 -26.24
N ASN A 6 -5.75 -11.88 -25.50
CA ASN A 6 -7.12 -12.00 -26.02
C ASN A 6 -8.04 -10.89 -25.48
N MET A 7 -7.50 -9.71 -25.16
CA MET A 7 -8.28 -8.61 -24.56
C MET A 7 -9.33 -7.99 -25.49
N GLU A 8 -9.22 -8.17 -26.81
CA GLU A 8 -10.19 -7.63 -27.79
C GLU A 8 -11.63 -8.14 -27.57
N ARG A 9 -11.79 -9.26 -26.86
CA ARG A 9 -13.11 -9.81 -26.50
C ARG A 9 -13.73 -9.18 -25.25
N ILE A 10 -12.95 -8.43 -24.46
CA ILE A 10 -13.43 -7.85 -23.20
C ILE A 10 -14.44 -6.77 -23.54
N GLN A 11 -15.67 -6.96 -23.08
CA GLN A 11 -16.74 -5.97 -23.21
C GLN A 11 -16.81 -5.14 -21.94
N ILE A 12 -16.70 -3.82 -22.09
CA ILE A 12 -16.82 -2.89 -20.97
C ILE A 12 -18.28 -2.48 -20.84
N THR A 13 -18.89 -2.81 -19.71
CA THR A 13 -20.27 -2.41 -19.40
C THR A 13 -20.34 -0.94 -18.99
N ASN A 14 -21.52 -0.31 -19.10
CA ASN A 14 -21.73 1.08 -18.67
C ASN A 14 -21.35 1.33 -17.21
N GLU A 15 -21.57 0.35 -16.33
CA GLU A 15 -21.16 0.44 -14.93
C GLU A 15 -19.64 0.54 -14.78
N VAL A 16 -18.88 -0.27 -15.54
CA VAL A 16 -17.42 -0.21 -15.53
C VAL A 16 -16.93 1.12 -16.10
N ILE A 17 -17.58 1.64 -17.15
CA ILE A 17 -17.27 2.97 -17.68
C ILE A 17 -17.46 4.03 -16.59
N ALA A 18 -18.57 3.99 -15.85
CA ALA A 18 -18.82 4.93 -14.76
C ALA A 18 -17.74 4.84 -13.67
N LEU A 19 -17.35 3.62 -13.25
CA LEU A 19 -16.28 3.41 -12.29
C LEU A 19 -14.93 3.96 -12.78
N LEU A 20 -14.60 3.71 -14.05
CA LEU A 20 -13.37 4.23 -14.67
C LEU A 20 -13.37 5.76 -14.71
N LEU A 21 -14.48 6.38 -15.12
CA LEU A 21 -14.60 7.85 -15.14
C LEU A 21 -14.37 8.44 -13.74
N SER A 22 -14.97 7.87 -12.69
CA SER A 22 -14.75 8.30 -11.31
C SER A 22 -13.31 8.09 -10.82
N LEU A 23 -12.68 6.98 -11.21
CA LEU A 23 -11.28 6.71 -10.90
C LEU A 23 -10.37 7.74 -11.57
N TYR A 24 -10.57 8.02 -12.86
CA TYR A 24 -9.72 8.96 -13.61
C TYR A 24 -9.97 10.42 -13.22
N GLU A 25 -11.19 10.80 -12.82
CA GLU A 25 -11.46 12.09 -12.19
C GLU A 25 -10.66 12.24 -10.89
N SER A 26 -10.68 11.21 -10.05
CA SER A 26 -9.93 11.18 -8.78
C SER A 26 -8.41 11.21 -9.03
N LYS A 27 -7.94 10.47 -10.05
CA LYS A 27 -6.55 10.50 -10.51
C LYS A 27 -6.10 11.86 -11.00
N GLY A 28 -6.99 12.63 -11.62
CA GLY A 28 -6.71 14.02 -12.01
C GLY A 28 -6.32 14.92 -10.82
N LYS A 29 -6.74 14.59 -9.60
CA LYS A 29 -6.39 15.32 -8.37
C LYS A 29 -4.99 14.99 -7.83
N SER A 30 -4.28 14.01 -8.40
CA SER A 30 -2.94 13.60 -7.92
C SER A 30 -1.95 14.76 -7.85
N PHE A 31 -1.95 15.68 -8.84
CA PHE A 31 -1.05 16.84 -8.85
C PHE A 31 -1.26 17.74 -7.62
N TYR A 32 -2.51 17.94 -7.20
CA TYR A 32 -2.83 18.74 -6.02
C TYR A 32 -2.28 18.11 -4.74
N TYR A 33 -2.36 16.77 -4.60
CA TYR A 33 -1.79 16.09 -3.44
C TYR A 33 -0.25 16.18 -3.42
N ASP A 34 0.39 16.05 -4.58
CA ASP A 34 1.85 16.21 -4.71
C ASP A 34 2.31 17.61 -4.27
N GLU A 35 1.58 18.65 -4.67
CA GLU A 35 1.86 20.02 -4.24
C GLU A 35 1.60 20.21 -2.73
N LEU A 36 0.44 19.76 -2.24
CA LEU A 36 0.00 19.92 -0.86
C LEU A 36 0.95 19.26 0.14
N PHE A 37 1.36 18.03 -0.15
CA PHE A 37 2.19 17.21 0.74
C PHE A 37 3.70 17.37 0.50
N SER A 38 4.11 18.16 -0.51
CA SER A 38 5.52 18.36 -0.90
C SER A 38 6.50 18.57 0.27
N ARG A 39 6.10 19.35 1.28
CA ARG A 39 6.94 19.64 2.47
C ARG A 39 7.17 18.44 3.39
N ASP A 40 6.18 17.56 3.50
CA ASP A 40 6.16 16.41 4.42
C ASP A 40 6.17 15.07 3.67
N LEU A 41 6.47 15.07 2.37
CA LEU A 41 6.46 13.89 1.50
C LEU A 41 7.25 12.71 2.08
N ASN A 42 8.45 12.97 2.60
CA ASN A 42 9.28 11.93 3.23
C ASN A 42 8.61 11.28 4.44
N SER A 43 7.83 12.05 5.21
CA SER A 43 7.08 11.54 6.36
C SER A 43 5.93 10.65 5.90
N PHE A 44 5.20 11.05 4.86
CA PHE A 44 4.16 10.22 4.24
C PHE A 44 4.72 8.91 3.71
N GLN A 45 5.75 8.96 2.86
CA GLN A 45 6.38 7.77 2.29
C GLN A 45 6.90 6.82 3.38
N LYS A 46 7.52 7.36 4.44
CA LYS A 46 7.96 6.55 5.57
C LYS A 46 6.79 5.87 6.29
N ASN A 47 5.71 6.61 6.57
CA ASN A 47 4.53 6.04 7.22
C ASN A 47 3.85 4.98 6.35
N VAL A 48 3.73 5.22 5.04
CA VAL A 48 3.20 4.26 4.06
C VAL A 48 4.05 2.99 4.07
N LEU A 49 5.38 3.13 4.01
CA LEU A 49 6.28 1.98 4.05
C LEU A 49 6.14 1.20 5.36
N GLU A 50 6.05 1.88 6.51
CA GLU A 50 5.83 1.21 7.80
C GLU A 50 4.53 0.40 7.80
N ASN A 51 3.44 0.96 7.27
CA ASN A 51 2.15 0.30 7.17
C ASN A 51 2.18 -0.86 6.16
N ASP A 52 2.78 -0.67 4.99
CA ASP A 52 2.89 -1.69 3.95
C ASP A 52 3.67 -2.91 4.46
N ILE A 53 4.76 -2.71 5.22
CA ILE A 53 5.55 -3.80 5.80
C ILE A 53 4.80 -4.53 6.90
N TYR A 54 4.08 -3.79 7.75
CA TYR A 54 3.23 -4.41 8.75
C TYR A 54 2.10 -5.23 8.09
N ALA A 55 1.43 -4.67 7.08
CA ALA A 55 0.37 -5.35 6.34
C ALA A 55 0.88 -6.60 5.61
N LEU A 56 2.05 -6.54 4.97
CA LEU A 56 2.69 -7.69 4.32
C LEU A 56 2.98 -8.83 5.31
N GLY A 57 3.48 -8.51 6.51
CA GLY A 57 3.71 -9.53 7.53
C GLY A 57 2.44 -10.26 7.93
N LYS A 58 1.30 -9.56 7.98
CA LYS A 58 -0.03 -10.15 8.22
C LYS A 58 -0.55 -10.91 7.01
N LEU A 59 -0.39 -10.35 5.81
CA LEU A 59 -0.84 -10.95 4.55
C LEU A 59 -0.20 -12.32 4.34
N LEU A 60 1.11 -12.41 4.56
CA LEU A 60 1.89 -13.63 4.41
C LEU A 60 1.78 -14.58 5.63
N SER A 61 1.05 -14.20 6.67
CA SER A 61 0.90 -14.98 7.90
C SER A 61 2.24 -15.43 8.51
N LEU A 62 3.23 -14.54 8.51
CA LEU A 62 4.57 -14.83 9.01
C LEU A 62 4.54 -15.14 10.51
N GLY A 63 5.39 -16.06 10.98
CA GLY A 63 5.56 -16.45 12.39
C GLY A 63 6.23 -15.38 13.26
N ILE A 64 5.88 -14.12 13.07
CA ILE A 64 6.43 -12.94 13.75
C ILE A 64 5.37 -12.35 14.67
N THR A 65 5.73 -12.09 15.92
CA THR A 65 4.80 -11.47 16.88
C THR A 65 4.45 -10.03 16.47
N ASP A 66 3.27 -9.56 16.86
CA ASP A 66 2.78 -8.23 16.48
C ASP A 66 3.74 -7.08 16.87
N ALA A 67 4.24 -7.13 18.10
CA ALA A 67 5.21 -6.16 18.61
C ALA A 67 6.52 -6.18 17.82
N ARG A 68 6.98 -7.37 17.41
CA ARG A 68 8.21 -7.54 16.63
C ARG A 68 8.02 -7.07 15.19
N LEU A 69 6.87 -7.35 14.59
CA LEU A 69 6.50 -6.89 13.25
C LEU A 69 6.48 -5.36 13.17
N LYS A 70 5.81 -4.70 14.13
CA LYS A 70 5.85 -3.23 14.27
C LYS A 70 7.27 -2.70 14.45
N ALA A 71 8.10 -3.37 15.24
CA ALA A 71 9.48 -2.95 15.44
C ALA A 71 10.34 -3.06 14.16
N LEU A 72 10.17 -4.14 13.38
CA LEU A 72 10.89 -4.37 12.11
C LEU A 72 10.44 -3.41 11.00
N ALA A 73 9.15 -3.07 10.95
CA ALA A 73 8.62 -2.06 10.05
C ALA A 73 9.29 -0.69 10.30
N LYS A 74 9.35 -0.25 11.57
CA LYS A 74 9.84 1.09 11.95
C LYS A 74 11.37 1.23 12.00
N LYS A 75 12.06 0.23 12.52
CA LYS A 75 13.50 0.30 12.86
C LYS A 75 14.33 -0.57 11.92
N ASN A 76 15.62 -0.27 11.82
CA ASN A 76 16.60 -1.12 11.14
C ASN A 76 17.13 -2.14 12.15
N LEU A 77 16.47 -3.29 12.24
CA LEU A 77 16.83 -4.38 13.14
C LEU A 77 17.36 -5.57 12.31
N SER A 78 18.19 -6.40 12.92
CA SER A 78 18.59 -7.68 12.33
C SER A 78 17.47 -8.72 12.45
N ALA A 79 17.37 -9.57 11.42
CA ALA A 79 16.47 -10.72 11.41
C ALA A 79 16.99 -11.82 12.36
N LYS A 80 16.06 -12.53 12.99
CA LYS A 80 16.34 -13.68 13.86
C LYS A 80 15.99 -15.03 13.26
N ASN A 81 15.14 -15.05 12.24
CA ASN A 81 14.65 -16.26 11.58
C ASN A 81 14.33 -15.98 10.10
N ASN A 82 13.98 -17.01 9.35
CA ASN A 82 13.71 -16.91 7.92
C ASN A 82 12.54 -15.97 7.59
N ASP A 83 11.50 -15.95 8.42
CA ASP A 83 10.34 -15.07 8.24
C ASP A 83 10.71 -13.59 8.41
N GLU A 84 11.50 -13.26 9.44
CA GLU A 84 12.05 -11.91 9.63
C GLU A 84 12.99 -11.53 8.48
N THR A 85 13.79 -12.47 7.98
CA THR A 85 14.66 -12.24 6.80
C THR A 85 13.83 -11.91 5.56
N LEU A 86 12.77 -12.69 5.28
CA LEU A 86 11.86 -12.44 4.17
C LEU A 86 11.20 -11.06 4.27
N LEU A 87 10.72 -10.69 5.47
CA LEU A 87 10.13 -9.37 5.71
C LEU A 87 11.13 -8.23 5.49
N LEU A 88 12.38 -8.38 5.93
CA LEU A 88 13.42 -7.36 5.71
C LEU A 88 13.83 -7.26 4.24
N ASN A 89 13.82 -8.38 3.50
CA ASN A 89 14.03 -8.38 2.06
C ASN A 89 12.89 -7.63 1.34
N LEU A 90 11.63 -7.90 1.71
CA LEU A 90 10.46 -7.16 1.23
C LEU A 90 10.58 -5.66 1.54
N LYS A 91 11.01 -5.29 2.75
CA LYS A 91 11.26 -3.90 3.14
C LYS A 91 12.22 -3.20 2.19
N LYS A 92 13.32 -3.86 1.82
CA LYS A 92 14.28 -3.31 0.86
C LYS A 92 13.66 -3.16 -0.54
N ILE A 93 12.90 -4.17 -1.00
CA ILE A 93 12.22 -4.12 -2.30
C ILE A 93 11.25 -2.94 -2.35
N LEU A 94 10.38 -2.78 -1.34
CA LEU A 94 9.39 -1.70 -1.30
C LEU A 94 10.04 -0.31 -1.25
N ILE A 95 11.14 -0.14 -0.49
CA ILE A 95 11.92 1.10 -0.50
C ILE A 95 12.42 1.42 -1.91
N THR A 96 12.97 0.43 -2.61
CA THR A 96 13.48 0.61 -3.98
C THR A 96 12.34 0.96 -4.94
N LEU A 97 11.22 0.23 -4.88
CA LEU A 97 10.06 0.48 -5.75
C LEU A 97 9.47 1.87 -5.54
N GLN A 98 9.32 2.33 -4.29
CA GLN A 98 8.82 3.69 -4.03
C GLN A 98 9.79 4.76 -4.53
N LYS A 99 11.10 4.58 -4.27
CA LYS A 99 12.14 5.54 -4.63
C LYS A 99 12.24 5.75 -6.15
N TYR A 100 12.11 4.68 -6.94
CA TYR A 100 12.26 4.71 -8.38
C TYR A 100 10.92 4.56 -9.12
N SER A 101 9.80 4.85 -8.45
CA SER A 101 8.45 4.60 -8.98
C SER A 101 8.15 5.29 -10.32
N GLU A 102 8.67 6.50 -10.55
CA GLU A 102 8.43 7.26 -11.79
C GLU A 102 9.28 6.76 -12.97
N ASP A 103 10.53 6.37 -12.69
CA ASP A 103 11.51 5.91 -13.69
C ASP A 103 11.49 4.39 -13.92
N PHE A 104 10.65 3.66 -13.19
CA PHE A 104 10.60 2.19 -13.22
C PHE A 104 10.16 1.68 -14.61
N GLU A 105 10.96 0.85 -15.25
CA GLU A 105 10.59 0.15 -16.49
C GLU A 105 10.53 -1.35 -16.24
N LEU A 106 9.36 -1.96 -16.35
CA LEU A 106 9.20 -3.38 -16.03
C LEU A 106 9.94 -4.28 -17.04
N LEU A 107 11.20 -4.58 -16.75
CA LEU A 107 12.08 -5.45 -17.54
C LEU A 107 12.25 -6.81 -16.88
N SER A 108 12.52 -7.85 -17.68
CA SER A 108 12.71 -9.21 -17.16
C SER A 108 13.84 -9.29 -16.14
N ASN A 109 14.93 -8.56 -16.37
CA ASN A 109 16.07 -8.53 -15.45
C ASN A 109 15.70 -7.93 -14.10
N GLU A 110 14.82 -6.92 -14.05
CA GLU A 110 14.37 -6.35 -12.79
C GLU A 110 13.51 -7.32 -11.99
N ILE A 111 12.62 -8.07 -12.65
CA ILE A 111 11.82 -9.11 -11.98
C ILE A 111 12.72 -10.24 -11.47
N ILE A 112 13.73 -10.62 -12.26
CA ILE A 112 14.72 -11.62 -11.86
C ILE A 112 15.50 -11.14 -10.64
N ASP A 113 15.99 -9.91 -10.65
CA ASP A 113 16.75 -9.37 -9.53
C ASP A 113 15.87 -9.20 -8.31
N MET A 114 14.61 -8.74 -8.46
CA MET A 114 13.61 -8.73 -7.40
C MET A 114 13.43 -10.13 -6.79
N SER A 115 13.36 -11.19 -7.61
CA SER A 115 13.23 -12.57 -7.12
C SER A 115 14.46 -13.03 -6.31
N LYS A 116 15.68 -12.66 -6.74
CA LYS A 116 16.92 -12.94 -6.00
C LYS A 116 16.96 -12.16 -4.69
N TYR A 117 16.61 -10.88 -4.72
CA TYR A 117 16.58 -10.02 -3.53
C TYR A 117 15.54 -10.50 -2.52
N LEU A 118 14.37 -10.94 -2.97
CA LEU A 118 13.29 -11.46 -2.13
C LEU A 118 13.77 -12.65 -1.28
N CYS A 119 14.53 -13.56 -1.89
CA CYS A 119 15.10 -14.75 -1.22
C CYS A 119 16.59 -14.61 -0.87
N ALA A 120 17.11 -13.38 -0.71
CA ALA A 120 18.48 -13.20 -0.24
C ALA A 120 18.66 -13.83 1.16
N ASN A 121 19.66 -14.72 1.29
CA ASN A 121 19.91 -15.54 2.49
C ASN A 121 18.77 -16.53 2.85
N LEU A 122 17.94 -16.89 1.88
CA LEU A 122 16.90 -17.92 1.97
C LEU A 122 17.08 -18.92 0.81
N GLU A 123 16.20 -19.91 0.71
CA GLU A 123 16.18 -20.81 -0.45
C GLU A 123 15.96 -20.02 -1.74
N PRO A 124 16.84 -20.17 -2.75
CA PRO A 124 16.78 -19.38 -3.97
C PRO A 124 15.56 -19.75 -4.81
N ILE A 125 14.94 -18.73 -5.40
CA ILE A 125 13.89 -18.91 -6.38
C ILE A 125 14.55 -19.26 -7.72
N VAL A 126 14.24 -20.44 -8.26
CA VAL A 126 14.64 -20.84 -9.61
C VAL A 126 13.46 -20.78 -10.57
N PHE A 127 13.74 -20.74 -11.87
CA PHE A 127 12.72 -20.84 -12.89
C PHE A 127 12.17 -22.27 -13.00
N ASN A 128 10.86 -22.37 -13.11
CA ASN A 128 10.22 -23.60 -13.54
C ASN A 128 10.56 -23.90 -15.01
N THR A 129 10.37 -25.15 -15.39
CA THR A 129 10.69 -25.63 -16.73
C THR A 129 9.50 -26.35 -17.33
N PHE A 130 9.42 -26.36 -18.65
CA PHE A 130 8.45 -27.16 -19.40
C PHE A 130 9.18 -28.04 -20.42
N GLU A 131 8.49 -29.05 -20.90
CA GLU A 131 9.00 -30.00 -21.88
C GLU A 131 8.48 -29.65 -23.27
N GLU A 132 9.38 -29.42 -24.22
CA GLU A 132 9.04 -29.28 -25.63
C GLU A 132 9.10 -30.65 -26.30
N ILE A 133 7.98 -31.09 -26.88
CA ILE A 133 7.96 -32.29 -27.71
C ILE A 133 8.54 -31.93 -29.08
N THR A 134 9.75 -32.41 -29.36
CA THR A 134 10.35 -32.32 -30.69
C THR A 134 9.67 -33.33 -31.62
N LEU A 135 9.40 -32.93 -32.86
CA LEU A 135 8.72 -33.74 -33.90
C LEU A 135 9.46 -35.05 -34.26
N ILE A 136 10.68 -35.25 -33.76
CA ILE A 136 11.54 -36.38 -34.08
C ILE A 136 11.86 -37.10 -32.77
N GLY A 137 10.94 -37.96 -32.31
CA GLY A 137 11.15 -39.19 -31.52
C GLY A 137 12.10 -39.26 -30.31
N GLU A 138 12.83 -38.21 -29.95
CA GLU A 138 13.92 -38.24 -28.99
C GLU A 138 13.79 -37.07 -28.01
N ARG A 139 13.62 -37.44 -26.73
CA ARG A 139 13.72 -36.65 -25.50
C ARG A 139 13.15 -35.22 -25.57
N ALA A 140 12.03 -35.04 -24.88
CA ALA A 140 11.52 -33.73 -24.49
C ALA A 140 12.66 -32.83 -23.97
N LYS A 141 12.91 -31.71 -24.66
CA LYS A 141 13.89 -30.72 -24.21
C LYS A 141 13.26 -29.92 -23.07
N LYS A 142 13.91 -29.93 -21.92
CA LYS A 142 13.48 -29.15 -20.74
C LYS A 142 13.92 -27.69 -20.93
N THR A 143 13.00 -26.81 -21.27
CA THR A 143 13.22 -25.38 -21.48
C THR A 143 12.79 -24.58 -20.24
N SER A 144 13.52 -23.51 -19.92
CA SER A 144 13.17 -22.60 -18.83
C SER A 144 11.95 -21.73 -19.17
N LYS A 145 11.02 -21.60 -18.23
CA LYS A 145 9.87 -20.68 -18.35
C LYS A 145 10.26 -19.20 -18.32
N ARG A 146 11.54 -18.86 -18.18
CA ARG A 146 12.04 -17.48 -18.39
C ARG A 146 11.59 -16.91 -19.73
N VAL A 147 11.55 -17.74 -20.78
CA VAL A 147 11.10 -17.30 -22.13
C VAL A 147 9.68 -16.72 -22.06
N TYR A 148 8.79 -17.33 -21.29
CA TYR A 148 7.43 -16.82 -21.11
C TYR A 148 7.38 -15.49 -20.34
N LEU A 149 8.34 -15.23 -19.43
CA LEU A 149 8.45 -13.93 -18.79
C LEU A 149 8.77 -12.83 -19.80
N ASP A 150 9.77 -13.08 -20.64
CA ASP A 150 10.22 -12.14 -21.68
C ASP A 150 9.09 -11.85 -22.68
N GLU A 151 8.38 -12.89 -23.12
CA GLU A 151 7.21 -12.77 -24.01
C GLU A 151 6.06 -11.98 -23.36
N LEU A 152 5.76 -12.25 -22.09
CA LEU A 152 4.66 -11.59 -21.38
C LEU A 152 4.93 -10.09 -21.23
N LEU A 153 6.17 -9.72 -20.87
CA LEU A 153 6.57 -8.32 -20.72
C LEU A 153 6.60 -7.59 -22.06
N THR A 154 7.10 -8.24 -23.11
CA THR A 154 7.08 -7.69 -24.47
C THR A 154 5.64 -7.42 -24.91
N LEU A 155 4.72 -8.35 -24.63
CA LEU A 155 3.30 -8.18 -24.94
C LEU A 155 2.68 -7.03 -24.13
N LEU A 156 2.95 -6.94 -22.83
CA LEU A 156 2.44 -5.84 -22.00
C LEU A 156 2.94 -4.49 -22.50
N SER A 157 4.24 -4.34 -22.73
CA SER A 157 4.84 -3.12 -23.27
C SER A 157 4.19 -2.73 -24.60
N LYS A 158 4.05 -3.69 -25.53
CA LYS A 158 3.37 -3.47 -26.82
C LYS A 158 1.94 -2.95 -26.63
N GLN A 159 1.16 -3.55 -25.73
CA GLN A 159 -0.23 -3.13 -25.51
C GLN A 159 -0.33 -1.76 -24.84
N ILE A 160 0.56 -1.43 -23.90
CA ILE A 160 0.67 -0.09 -23.31
C ILE A 160 0.97 0.94 -24.40
N HIS A 161 1.95 0.68 -25.28
CA HIS A 161 2.29 1.58 -26.38
C HIS A 161 1.16 1.72 -27.42
N LYS A 162 0.43 0.64 -27.71
CA LYS A 162 -0.74 0.67 -28.63
C LYS A 162 -1.89 1.51 -28.05
N ASN A 163 -1.94 1.70 -26.73
CA ASN A 163 -2.94 2.48 -26.01
C ASN A 163 -4.39 2.13 -26.41
N SER A 164 -4.67 0.84 -26.64
CA SER A 164 -5.98 0.35 -27.10
C SER A 164 -6.84 -0.21 -25.97
N PHE A 165 -6.26 -0.44 -24.79
CA PHE A 165 -6.94 -0.98 -23.63
C PHE A 165 -6.69 -0.10 -22.42
N GLU A 166 -7.67 -0.07 -21.53
CA GLU A 166 -7.56 0.64 -20.26
C GLU A 166 -6.48 0.00 -19.37
N LEU A 167 -5.77 0.81 -18.59
CA LEU A 167 -4.56 0.42 -17.87
C LEU A 167 -4.83 -0.60 -16.75
N THR A 168 -5.87 -0.42 -15.92
CA THR A 168 -6.21 -1.37 -14.87
C THR A 168 -6.57 -2.74 -15.45
N GLN A 169 -7.22 -2.77 -16.61
CA GLN A 169 -7.48 -4.01 -17.34
C GLN A 169 -6.19 -4.67 -17.84
N LEU A 170 -5.25 -3.89 -18.38
CA LEU A 170 -3.93 -4.41 -18.79
C LEU A 170 -3.19 -5.05 -17.61
N ILE A 171 -3.14 -4.36 -16.47
CA ILE A 171 -2.48 -4.84 -15.25
C ILE A 171 -3.12 -6.15 -14.76
N VAL A 172 -4.46 -6.22 -14.72
CA VAL A 172 -5.18 -7.43 -14.28
C VAL A 172 -4.96 -8.61 -15.22
N ASN A 173 -5.06 -8.41 -16.53
CA ASN A 173 -4.87 -9.49 -17.50
C ASN A 173 -3.39 -9.96 -17.53
N PHE A 174 -2.44 -9.04 -17.38
CA PHE A 174 -1.03 -9.39 -17.16
C PHE A 174 -0.85 -10.24 -15.90
N TYR A 175 -1.45 -9.82 -14.77
CA TYR A 175 -1.32 -10.53 -13.51
C TYR A 175 -1.88 -11.96 -13.60
N VAL A 176 -3.04 -12.14 -14.25
CA VAL A 176 -3.62 -13.47 -14.48
C VAL A 176 -2.70 -14.35 -15.33
N ASP A 177 -2.19 -13.84 -16.46
CA ASP A 177 -1.22 -14.59 -17.28
C ASP A 177 0.04 -14.94 -16.48
N PHE A 178 0.62 -13.99 -15.73
CA PHE A 178 1.82 -14.21 -14.93
C PHE A 178 1.64 -15.35 -13.91
N LEU A 179 0.50 -15.38 -13.22
CA LEU A 179 0.20 -16.45 -12.27
C LEU A 179 0.02 -17.80 -12.95
N GLU A 180 -0.72 -17.84 -14.07
CA GLU A 180 -1.00 -19.09 -14.80
C GLU A 180 0.21 -19.68 -15.49
N LEU A 181 1.18 -18.84 -15.89
CA LEU A 181 2.43 -19.32 -16.44
C LEU A 181 3.28 -20.05 -15.39
N ASP A 182 3.10 -19.76 -14.10
CA ASP A 182 3.83 -20.40 -13.00
C ASP A 182 5.35 -20.43 -13.28
N ILE A 183 5.90 -19.23 -13.48
CA ILE A 183 7.26 -19.00 -13.99
C ILE A 183 8.31 -19.36 -12.95
N PHE A 184 8.05 -19.02 -11.69
CA PHE A 184 8.97 -19.18 -10.58
C PHE A 184 8.58 -20.38 -9.71
N SER A 185 9.57 -21.20 -9.34
CA SER A 185 9.40 -22.40 -8.51
C SER A 185 8.80 -22.18 -7.13
N SER A 186 8.94 -20.98 -6.57
CA SER A 186 8.30 -20.59 -5.32
C SER A 186 7.99 -19.11 -5.29
N LYS A 187 7.04 -18.71 -4.45
CA LYS A 187 6.62 -17.30 -4.24
C LYS A 187 6.18 -16.58 -5.53
N ASN A 188 5.72 -17.34 -6.55
CA ASN A 188 5.21 -16.78 -7.80
C ASN A 188 4.08 -15.77 -7.54
N ASP A 189 3.12 -16.11 -6.68
CA ASP A 189 2.00 -15.24 -6.33
C ASP A 189 2.44 -13.91 -5.68
N LEU A 190 3.43 -13.98 -4.77
CA LEU A 190 3.99 -12.79 -4.11
C LEU A 190 4.76 -11.92 -5.09
N LEU A 191 5.56 -12.52 -5.99
CA LEU A 191 6.23 -11.78 -7.06
C LEU A 191 5.23 -11.11 -8.00
N GLY A 192 4.16 -11.81 -8.39
CA GLY A 192 3.08 -11.25 -9.18
C GLY A 192 2.44 -10.05 -8.51
N LEU A 193 2.15 -10.14 -7.21
CA LEU A 193 1.57 -9.03 -6.44
C LEU A 193 2.54 -7.84 -6.31
N LEU A 194 3.84 -8.09 -6.12
CA LEU A 194 4.86 -7.04 -6.10
C LEU A 194 4.99 -6.33 -7.45
N ILE A 195 4.86 -7.06 -8.56
CA ILE A 195 4.85 -6.47 -9.91
C ILE A 195 3.60 -5.61 -10.12
N VAL A 196 2.42 -6.09 -9.71
CA VAL A 196 1.19 -5.28 -9.73
C VAL A 196 1.40 -4.01 -8.92
N TYR A 197 1.91 -4.11 -7.69
CA TYR A 197 2.22 -2.94 -6.86
C TYR A 197 3.20 -1.98 -7.54
N ALA A 198 4.26 -2.48 -8.18
CA ALA A 198 5.21 -1.64 -8.91
C ALA A 198 4.55 -0.90 -10.09
N LEU A 199 3.72 -1.58 -10.88
CA LEU A 199 2.94 -0.96 -11.96
C LEU A 199 1.96 0.09 -11.43
N LEU A 200 1.32 -0.19 -10.28
CA LEU A 200 0.43 0.76 -9.63
C LEU A 200 1.18 1.97 -9.08
N LEU A 201 2.35 1.81 -8.45
CA LEU A 201 3.18 2.94 -8.02
C LEU A 201 3.56 3.86 -9.18
N LYS A 202 3.94 3.28 -10.32
CA LYS A 202 4.31 4.04 -11.52
C LYS A 202 3.14 4.84 -12.07
N HIS A 203 1.97 4.22 -12.18
CA HIS A 203 0.86 4.84 -12.89
C HIS A 203 -0.15 5.53 -11.98
N PHE A 204 -0.21 5.20 -10.70
CA PHE A 204 -1.12 5.74 -9.70
C PHE A 204 -0.32 6.21 -8.49
N GLY A 205 0.18 7.44 -8.55
CA GLY A 205 1.03 8.05 -7.51
C GLY A 205 0.36 8.21 -6.13
N ILE A 206 -0.91 7.82 -6.00
CA ILE A 206 -1.67 7.88 -4.74
C ILE A 206 -1.04 7.03 -3.63
N PHE A 207 -0.38 5.93 -3.99
CA PHE A 207 0.30 5.04 -3.04
C PHE A 207 1.61 5.61 -2.47
N LYS A 208 1.98 6.86 -2.82
CA LYS A 208 2.98 7.64 -2.07
C LYS A 208 2.44 8.12 -0.72
N TYR A 209 1.11 8.21 -0.59
CA TYR A 209 0.42 8.84 0.56
C TYR A 209 -0.46 7.88 1.35
N THR A 210 -0.78 6.71 0.80
CA THR A 210 -1.58 5.68 1.47
C THR A 210 -1.04 4.28 1.20
N SER A 211 -1.27 3.35 2.14
CA SER A 211 -0.77 1.98 2.06
C SER A 211 -1.61 1.13 1.10
N PHE A 212 -0.94 0.58 0.08
CA PHE A 212 -1.54 -0.40 -0.82
C PHE A 212 -1.81 -1.71 -0.08
N PHE A 213 -0.83 -2.22 0.65
CA PHE A 213 -0.95 -3.56 1.26
C PHE A 213 -1.96 -3.58 2.42
N GLU A 214 -2.13 -2.47 3.15
CA GLU A 214 -3.19 -2.34 4.15
C GLU A 214 -4.57 -2.47 3.49
N SER A 215 -4.81 -1.73 2.40
CA SER A 215 -6.08 -1.81 1.65
C SER A 215 -6.24 -3.18 0.96
N PHE A 216 -5.16 -3.79 0.49
CA PHE A 216 -5.19 -5.11 -0.13
C PHE A 216 -5.55 -6.22 0.86
N VAL A 217 -5.06 -6.14 2.10
CA VAL A 217 -5.39 -7.11 3.16
C VAL A 217 -6.89 -7.14 3.44
N GLU A 218 -7.58 -6.00 3.36
CA GLU A 218 -9.04 -5.89 3.56
C GLU A 218 -9.82 -6.67 2.50
N ILE A 219 -9.32 -6.73 1.26
CA ILE A 219 -10.01 -7.37 0.12
C ILE A 219 -9.39 -8.69 -0.32
N LYS A 220 -8.43 -9.24 0.44
CA LYS A 220 -7.61 -10.40 -0.01
C LYS A 220 -8.43 -11.64 -0.35
N ASN A 221 -9.56 -11.85 0.34
CA ASN A 221 -10.42 -13.01 0.15
C ASN A 221 -11.23 -12.87 -1.14
N GLU A 222 -11.81 -11.70 -1.36
CA GLU A 222 -12.54 -11.30 -2.56
C GLU A 222 -11.60 -11.33 -3.76
N TRP A 223 -10.36 -10.84 -3.60
CA TRP A 223 -9.31 -10.91 -4.62
C TRP A 223 -8.99 -12.36 -5.00
N HIS A 224 -8.87 -13.26 -4.02
CA HIS A 224 -8.65 -14.67 -4.28
C HIS A 224 -9.84 -15.32 -5.00
N ALA A 225 -11.07 -15.02 -4.60
CA ALA A 225 -12.28 -15.48 -5.28
C ALA A 225 -12.35 -14.98 -6.73
N ALA A 226 -12.02 -13.71 -6.95
CA ALA A 226 -11.96 -13.11 -8.28
C ALA A 226 -10.87 -13.71 -9.15
N LEU A 227 -9.73 -14.09 -8.59
CA LEU A 227 -8.69 -14.84 -9.29
C LEU A 227 -9.16 -16.22 -9.74
N ILE A 228 -9.86 -16.96 -8.87
CA ILE A 228 -10.47 -18.26 -9.24
C ILE A 228 -11.44 -18.07 -10.42
N GLN A 229 -12.28 -17.04 -10.37
CA GLN A 229 -13.18 -16.72 -11.47
C GLN A 229 -12.42 -16.33 -12.74
N ALA A 230 -11.37 -15.51 -12.63
CA ALA A 230 -10.56 -15.11 -13.78
C ALA A 230 -9.89 -16.29 -14.50
N ARG A 231 -9.52 -17.34 -13.75
CA ARG A 231 -8.95 -18.58 -14.28
C ARG A 231 -9.97 -19.47 -14.98
N HIS A 232 -11.27 -19.25 -14.75
CA HIS A 232 -12.32 -19.99 -15.44
C HIS A 232 -12.20 -19.80 -16.96
N LEU A 233 -12.16 -20.91 -17.70
CA LEU A 233 -11.93 -20.96 -19.16
C LEU A 233 -10.63 -20.31 -19.65
N TYR A 234 -9.67 -20.03 -18.75
CA TYR A 234 -8.35 -19.50 -19.12
C TYR A 234 -7.67 -20.42 -20.15
N ALA A 235 -7.71 -21.74 -19.94
CA ALA A 235 -7.11 -22.72 -20.84
C ALA A 235 -7.62 -22.61 -22.29
N SER A 236 -8.89 -22.24 -22.47
CA SER A 236 -9.52 -22.06 -23.78
C SER A 236 -9.30 -20.66 -24.37
N GLY A 237 -8.57 -19.78 -23.70
CA GLY A 237 -8.37 -18.38 -24.12
C GLY A 237 -9.45 -17.41 -23.64
N PHE A 238 -10.36 -17.87 -22.77
CA PHE A 238 -11.56 -17.13 -22.33
C PHE A 238 -11.56 -16.76 -20.84
N ALA A 239 -10.42 -16.35 -20.29
CA ALA A 239 -10.30 -15.84 -18.91
C ALA A 239 -11.40 -14.80 -18.55
N GLN A 240 -11.95 -14.87 -17.34
CA GLN A 240 -13.08 -14.02 -16.91
C GLN A 240 -12.63 -12.93 -15.94
N THR A 241 -11.95 -11.90 -16.44
CA THR A 241 -11.22 -10.91 -15.61
C THR A 241 -12.06 -9.76 -15.07
N ASP A 242 -13.34 -9.63 -15.43
CA ASP A 242 -14.20 -8.49 -15.06
C ASP A 242 -14.28 -8.26 -13.54
N PHE A 243 -14.56 -9.30 -12.75
CA PHE A 243 -14.67 -9.15 -11.29
C PHE A 243 -13.37 -8.67 -10.66
N LEU A 244 -12.23 -9.22 -11.11
CA LEU A 244 -10.91 -8.83 -10.63
C LEU A 244 -10.56 -7.38 -11.04
N SER A 245 -10.92 -6.98 -12.25
CA SER A 245 -10.78 -5.58 -12.71
C SER A 245 -11.61 -4.61 -11.87
N ARG A 246 -12.86 -4.94 -11.55
CA ARG A 246 -13.72 -4.11 -10.69
C ARG A 246 -13.15 -3.97 -9.28
N LEU A 247 -12.60 -5.05 -8.71
CA LEU A 247 -11.93 -4.99 -7.40
C LEU A 247 -10.71 -4.07 -7.42
N LEU A 248 -9.87 -4.15 -8.47
CA LEU A 248 -8.72 -3.26 -8.59
C LEU A 248 -9.15 -1.79 -8.72
N ILE A 249 -10.16 -1.49 -9.54
CA ILE A 249 -10.69 -0.14 -9.69
C ILE A 249 -11.24 0.39 -8.36
N THR A 250 -11.99 -0.44 -7.63
CA THR A 250 -12.55 -0.07 -6.32
C THR A 250 -11.45 0.19 -5.30
N LEU A 251 -10.44 -0.68 -5.21
CA LEU A 251 -9.27 -0.48 -4.33
C LEU A 251 -8.56 0.85 -4.62
N LEU A 252 -8.41 1.20 -5.91
CA LEU A 252 -7.80 2.47 -6.30
C LEU A 252 -8.67 3.66 -5.89
N MET A 253 -9.99 3.59 -6.14
CA MET A 253 -10.93 4.65 -5.73
C MET A 253 -10.92 4.86 -4.21
N ASP A 254 -10.91 3.79 -3.43
CA ASP A 254 -10.83 3.86 -1.98
C ASP A 254 -9.50 4.46 -1.52
N ALA A 255 -8.39 4.13 -2.18
CA ALA A 255 -7.09 4.77 -1.91
C ALA A 255 -7.14 6.28 -2.17
N TYR A 256 -7.74 6.72 -3.29
CA TYR A 256 -7.94 8.15 -3.57
C TYR A 256 -8.81 8.83 -2.54
N LYS A 257 -9.90 8.20 -2.11
CA LYS A 257 -10.78 8.71 -1.06
C LYS A 257 -10.03 8.86 0.27
N LYS A 258 -9.27 7.84 0.69
CA LYS A 258 -8.45 7.87 1.91
C LYS A 258 -7.45 9.04 1.87
N VAL A 259 -6.78 9.27 0.75
CA VAL A 259 -5.83 10.39 0.62
C VAL A 259 -6.55 11.74 0.60
N ASN A 260 -7.74 11.82 0.00
CA ASN A 260 -8.54 13.04 0.03
C ASN A 260 -8.94 13.42 1.47
N ASP A 261 -9.32 12.44 2.29
CA ASP A 261 -9.62 12.66 3.71
C ASP A 261 -8.37 13.11 4.49
N ILE A 262 -7.21 12.51 4.19
CA ILE A 262 -5.91 12.94 4.73
C ILE A 262 -5.59 14.38 4.31
N ALA A 263 -5.85 14.75 3.06
CA ALA A 263 -5.60 16.08 2.52
C ALA A 263 -6.43 17.14 3.24
N TYR A 264 -7.73 16.90 3.43
CA TYR A 264 -8.60 17.80 4.18
C TYR A 264 -8.14 17.99 5.63
N ALA A 265 -7.78 16.90 6.31
CA ALA A 265 -7.24 16.98 7.66
C ALA A 265 -5.93 17.77 7.69
N TYR A 266 -5.03 17.52 6.74
CA TYR A 266 -3.74 18.17 6.66
C TYR A 266 -3.84 19.67 6.34
N GLU A 267 -4.76 20.10 5.46
CA GLU A 267 -5.01 21.52 5.19
C GLU A 267 -5.53 22.24 6.43
N PHE A 268 -6.52 21.64 7.10
CA PHE A 268 -7.05 22.19 8.35
C PHE A 268 -5.96 22.33 9.43
N GLU A 269 -5.05 21.35 9.52
CA GLU A 269 -3.90 21.38 10.42
C GLU A 269 -2.77 22.32 10.00
N LYS A 270 -2.64 22.62 8.71
CA LYS A 270 -1.63 23.56 8.19
C LYS A 270 -1.99 25.01 8.53
N ASP A 271 -3.28 25.32 8.50
CA ASP A 271 -3.80 26.65 8.83
C ASP A 271 -3.97 26.86 10.35
N LEU A 272 -4.12 25.78 11.12
CA LEU A 272 -4.00 25.80 12.57
C LEU A 272 -2.52 25.75 12.97
N ASN A 273 -2.04 26.70 13.77
CA ASN A 273 -0.70 26.62 14.33
C ASN A 273 -0.55 25.27 15.06
N LYS A 274 0.56 24.53 14.85
CA LYS A 274 0.81 23.25 15.53
C LYS A 274 0.67 23.36 17.05
N SER A 275 0.95 24.55 17.60
CA SER A 275 0.73 24.85 19.01
C SER A 275 -0.75 24.98 19.41
N ASP A 276 -1.62 25.40 18.49
CA ASP A 276 -3.05 25.59 18.71
C ASP A 276 -3.79 24.24 18.60
N ASN A 277 -3.32 23.32 17.76
CA ASN A 277 -3.88 21.97 17.67
C ASN A 277 -3.57 21.12 18.93
N ILE A 278 -2.34 21.20 19.44
CA ILE A 278 -1.96 20.61 20.74
C ILE A 278 -2.79 21.23 21.86
N GLU A 279 -2.98 22.55 21.85
CA GLU A 279 -3.83 23.24 22.82
C GLU A 279 -5.28 22.73 22.77
N ASN A 280 -5.89 22.65 21.58
CA ASN A 280 -7.23 22.09 21.40
C ASN A 280 -7.36 20.66 21.91
N THR A 281 -6.32 19.84 21.76
CA THR A 281 -6.29 18.47 22.27
C THR A 281 -6.22 18.43 23.79
N ILE A 282 -5.37 19.28 24.39
CA ILE A 282 -5.29 19.45 25.84
C ILE A 282 -6.63 19.93 26.43
N MET A 283 -7.36 20.77 25.72
CA MET A 283 -8.70 21.24 26.12
C MET A 283 -9.77 20.15 26.07
N LYS A 284 -9.51 18.99 25.44
CA LYS A 284 -10.43 17.85 25.38
C LYS A 284 -10.13 16.76 26.42
N PHE A 285 -8.98 16.76 27.07
CA PHE A 285 -8.66 15.76 28.10
C PHE A 285 -9.52 15.91 29.37
N ASP A 286 -9.73 14.83 30.10
CA ASP A 286 -10.52 14.78 31.36
C ASP A 286 -9.76 15.36 32.58
N GLY A 287 -8.89 16.33 32.34
CA GLY A 287 -8.22 17.11 33.38
C GLY A 287 -6.74 16.75 33.58
N ILE A 288 -6.38 15.47 33.74
CA ILE A 288 -4.98 15.05 33.95
C ILE A 288 -4.47 14.28 32.74
N PHE A 289 -3.30 14.67 32.23
CA PHE A 289 -2.68 14.03 31.06
C PHE A 289 -1.15 14.04 31.16
N SER A 290 -0.51 13.22 30.35
CA SER A 290 0.94 13.14 30.20
C SER A 290 1.38 13.64 28.82
N LYS A 291 2.68 13.88 28.67
CA LYS A 291 3.27 14.19 27.36
C LYS A 291 3.07 13.03 26.36
N GLU A 292 3.01 11.80 26.86
CA GLU A 292 2.79 10.60 26.03
C GLU A 292 1.35 10.53 25.48
N ASP A 293 0.37 11.03 26.24
CA ASP A 293 -1.02 11.09 25.81
C ASP A 293 -1.19 12.07 24.64
N ILE A 294 -0.48 13.20 24.68
CA ILE A 294 -0.40 14.15 23.55
C ILE A 294 0.26 13.47 22.35
N ARG A 295 1.35 12.74 22.56
CA ARG A 295 2.09 12.04 21.50
C ARG A 295 1.25 10.96 20.82
N THR A 296 0.34 10.32 21.56
CA THR A 296 -0.60 9.33 21.02
C THR A 296 -1.57 9.96 20.04
N GLN A 297 -2.01 11.20 20.30
CA GLN A 297 -2.93 11.97 19.44
C GLN A 297 -2.18 12.73 18.31
N HIS A 298 -0.92 13.12 18.55
CA HIS A 298 -0.10 13.93 17.64
C HIS A 298 1.25 13.27 17.32
N PRO A 299 1.28 12.12 16.64
CA PRO A 299 2.51 11.34 16.42
C PRO A 299 3.53 12.05 15.52
N ASN A 300 3.09 12.99 14.68
CA ASN A 300 3.93 13.73 13.73
C ASN A 300 4.55 15.01 14.32
N VAL A 301 4.27 15.32 15.60
CA VAL A 301 4.74 16.56 16.23
C VAL A 301 5.99 16.32 17.07
N SER A 302 7.03 17.12 16.81
CA SER A 302 8.30 17.01 17.53
C SER A 302 8.18 17.32 19.03
N ASP A 303 9.01 16.69 19.85
CA ASP A 303 9.11 16.94 21.30
C ASP A 303 9.30 18.40 21.64
N ALA A 304 10.12 19.11 20.85
CA ALA A 304 10.40 20.52 21.02
C ALA A 304 9.16 21.40 20.76
N THR A 305 8.25 20.97 19.89
CA THR A 305 6.97 21.65 19.67
C THR A 305 6.03 21.40 20.84
N ILE A 306 5.89 20.14 21.29
CA ILE A 306 5.06 19.80 22.45
C ILE A 306 5.52 20.55 23.71
N ASP A 307 6.83 20.58 23.97
CA ASP A 307 7.39 21.28 25.14
C ASP A 307 7.18 22.81 25.06
N ARG A 308 7.30 23.39 23.86
CA ARG A 308 7.01 24.83 23.66
C ARG A 308 5.54 25.14 23.94
N THR A 309 4.62 24.29 23.47
CA THR A 309 3.19 24.47 23.72
C THR A 309 2.85 24.30 25.19
N LEU A 310 3.34 23.25 25.85
CA LEU A 310 3.14 23.04 27.29
C LEU A 310 3.67 24.20 28.12
N LYS A 311 4.84 24.74 27.77
CA LYS A 311 5.41 25.93 28.41
C LYS A 311 4.51 27.15 28.25
N ARG A 312 4.07 27.45 27.02
CA ARG A 312 3.14 28.56 26.74
C ARG A 312 1.84 28.45 27.53
N LEU A 313 1.20 27.28 27.54
CA LEU A 313 -0.06 27.05 28.25
C LEU A 313 0.08 27.16 29.77
N ARG A 314 1.22 26.73 30.31
CA ARG A 314 1.56 26.92 31.73
C ARG A 314 1.74 28.39 32.05
N ASP A 315 2.51 29.11 31.23
CA ASP A 315 2.78 30.54 31.44
C ASP A 315 1.48 31.38 31.30
N ASN A 316 0.50 30.89 30.53
CA ASN A 316 -0.85 31.45 30.40
C ASN A 316 -1.86 30.95 31.46
N ASN A 317 -1.43 30.22 32.50
CA ASN A 317 -2.28 29.66 33.57
C ASN A 317 -3.42 28.71 33.10
N ILE A 318 -3.27 28.09 31.93
CA ILE A 318 -4.24 27.11 31.40
C ILE A 318 -4.01 25.71 32.01
N ILE A 319 -2.75 25.35 32.25
CA ILE A 319 -2.33 24.06 32.81
C ILE A 319 -1.27 24.23 33.91
N ARG A 320 -1.14 23.24 34.80
CA ARG A 320 -0.06 23.14 35.79
C ARG A 320 0.64 21.78 35.77
N PRO A 321 1.96 21.72 36.01
CA PRO A 321 2.64 20.46 36.23
C PRO A 321 2.31 19.89 37.62
N LEU A 322 2.12 18.57 37.70
CA LEU A 322 1.90 17.81 38.95
C LEU A 322 3.19 17.21 39.53
N GLY A 323 4.33 17.42 38.89
CA GLY A 323 5.62 16.87 39.31
C GLY A 323 6.80 17.54 38.60
N LYS A 324 8.02 17.06 38.89
CA LYS A 324 9.27 17.49 38.24
C LYS A 324 9.89 16.32 37.47
N GLY A 325 10.36 16.56 36.24
CA GLY A 325 11.04 15.57 35.40
C GLY A 325 10.28 15.14 34.13
N ARG A 326 10.86 14.24 33.33
CA ARG A 326 10.37 13.83 31.99
C ARG A 326 9.04 13.07 32.02
N SER A 327 8.68 12.45 33.14
CA SER A 327 7.44 11.69 33.34
C SER A 327 6.36 12.47 34.09
N SER A 328 6.52 13.79 34.22
CA SER A 328 5.57 14.62 34.95
C SER A 328 4.21 14.65 34.23
N LYS A 329 3.14 14.45 35.00
CA LYS A 329 1.78 14.67 34.54
C LYS A 329 1.43 16.16 34.62
N TRP A 330 0.48 16.56 33.81
CA TRP A 330 -0.07 17.91 33.72
C TRP A 330 -1.54 17.88 34.09
N GLN A 331 -2.01 18.95 34.72
CA GLN A 331 -3.41 19.15 35.05
C GLN A 331 -3.92 20.42 34.39
N ARG A 332 -5.08 20.34 33.74
CA ARG A 332 -5.81 21.52 33.23
C ARG A 332 -6.47 22.28 34.38
N ILE A 333 -6.35 23.60 34.38
CA ILE A 333 -6.87 24.49 35.42
C ILE A 333 -8.15 25.20 34.98
N VAL A 334 -8.34 25.38 33.66
CA VAL A 334 -9.54 25.99 33.06
C VAL A 334 -10.58 24.94 32.66
N GLU A 335 -11.86 25.32 32.70
CA GLU A 335 -12.95 24.47 32.20
C GLU A 335 -12.77 24.21 30.69
N GLY A 336 -12.77 22.94 30.30
CA GLY A 336 -12.72 22.56 28.89
C GLY A 336 -14.08 22.73 28.22
N HIS A 337 -14.11 22.60 26.89
CA HIS A 337 -15.38 22.46 26.16
C HIS A 337 -16.01 21.09 26.48
N GLN A 338 -16.68 20.97 27.63
CA GLN A 338 -17.58 19.86 27.86
C GLN A 338 -18.73 19.99 26.85
N LYS A 339 -18.83 19.03 25.92
CA LYS A 339 -20.09 18.79 25.22
C LYS A 339 -21.10 18.43 26.31
N LYS A 340 -21.94 19.39 26.71
CA LYS A 340 -23.18 19.08 27.43
C LYS A 340 -24.02 18.25 26.47
N VAL A 341 -23.99 16.93 26.67
CA VAL A 341 -24.96 16.03 26.04
C VAL A 341 -26.29 16.34 26.72
N TYR A 342 -27.10 17.17 26.08
CA TYR A 342 -28.52 17.25 26.44
C TYR A 342 -29.17 15.99 25.86
N GLN A 343 -29.57 15.07 26.72
CA GLN A 343 -30.57 14.08 26.36
C GLN A 343 -31.87 14.85 26.09
N ILE A 344 -32.36 14.75 24.85
CA ILE A 344 -33.73 15.16 24.53
C ILE A 344 -34.63 14.09 25.15
N ASN A 345 -35.26 14.40 26.28
CA ASN A 345 -36.40 13.61 26.77
C ASN A 345 -37.59 13.94 25.85
N ILE A 346 -38.12 12.92 25.16
CA ILE A 346 -39.33 13.05 24.31
C ILE A 346 -40.59 12.72 25.15
N PHE A 347 -40.55 12.99 26.45
CA PHE A 347 -41.71 12.87 27.32
C PHE A 347 -41.69 14.01 28.33
N ASP A 348 -42.15 15.17 27.88
CA ASP A 348 -42.87 16.18 28.67
C ASP A 348 -43.91 16.85 27.75
#